data_AF-A0A8C6TV13-F1
#
_entry.id   AF-A0A8C6TV13-F1
#
_cell.length_a   1.000
_cell.length_b   1.000
_cell.length_c   1.000
_cell.angle_alpha   90.00
_cell.angle_beta   90.00
_cell.angle_gamma   90.00
#
_symmetry.space_group_name_H-M   'P 1'
#
loop_
_entity.id
_entity.type
_entity.pdbx_description
1 polymer ?
#
loop_
_entity_poly.entity_id
_entity_poly.type
_entity_poly.pdbx_seq_one_letter_code
_entity_poly.pdbx_strand_id
1 'polypeptide(L)'
;MCFVDPVRQCSDCSLVSQRELDFYDKQLKVLLGGGTFVVTLGTSEKNETMTCRLSNNHRYLFLDGESHFEVELTRVSSLQILTDPNSPGGSRASGMLLQYKPMGSQDPEQLRLETAQDHKGAAQWLTAMHKAAKLLYESRDP
;
A
#
# COMPACT_ATOMS: atom_id res chain seq x y z
N MET A 1 21.64 -17.30 -21.33
CA MET A 1 21.67 -18.72 -20.92
C MET A 1 20.94 -18.84 -19.59
N CYS A 2 19.65 -19.20 -19.58
CA CYS A 2 18.96 -19.73 -18.39
C CYS A 2 18.00 -20.81 -18.89
N PHE A 3 18.44 -22.06 -18.84
CA PHE A 3 17.60 -23.24 -19.06
C PHE A 3 16.70 -23.37 -17.84
N VAL A 4 15.48 -22.86 -17.97
CA VAL A 4 14.42 -23.06 -16.98
C VAL A 4 13.63 -24.25 -17.49
N ASP A 5 13.76 -25.38 -16.80
CA ASP A 5 12.81 -26.49 -16.96
C ASP A 5 11.41 -25.87 -16.80
N PRO A 6 10.55 -25.93 -17.83
CA PRO A 6 9.23 -25.34 -17.75
C PRO A 6 8.44 -26.20 -16.76
N VAL A 7 8.53 -25.85 -15.48
CA VAL A 7 7.52 -26.20 -14.50
C VAL A 7 6.21 -25.94 -15.21
N ARG A 8 5.46 -27.00 -15.49
CA ARG A 8 4.17 -26.92 -16.18
C ARG A 8 3.26 -26.12 -15.26
N GLN A 9 3.30 -24.81 -15.43
CA GLN A 9 2.52 -23.88 -14.64
C GLN A 9 1.07 -24.15 -15.02
N CYS A 10 0.26 -24.57 -14.05
CA CYS A 10 -1.17 -24.73 -14.31
C CYS A 10 -1.78 -23.37 -14.66
N SER A 11 -2.98 -23.38 -15.25
CA SER A 11 -3.71 -22.17 -15.63
C SER A 11 -3.82 -21.17 -14.49
N ASP A 12 -4.09 -21.64 -13.28
CA ASP A 12 -4.25 -20.79 -12.09
C ASP A 12 -2.93 -20.14 -11.67
N CYS A 13 -1.84 -20.92 -11.59
CA CYS A 13 -0.52 -20.38 -11.30
C CYS A 13 -0.06 -19.39 -12.37
N SER A 14 -0.39 -19.60 -13.65
CA SER A 14 -0.02 -18.70 -14.73
C SER A 14 -0.70 -17.34 -14.58
N LEU A 15 -1.97 -17.32 -14.18
CA LEU A 15 -2.72 -16.08 -13.93
C LEU A 15 -2.15 -15.30 -12.74
N VAL A 16 -1.80 -15.99 -11.65
CA VAL A 16 -1.18 -15.35 -10.48
C VAL A 16 0.17 -14.73 -10.86
N SER A 17 1.05 -15.48 -11.53
CA SER A 17 2.35 -14.94 -11.95
C SER A 17 2.25 -13.81 -12.96
N GLN A 18 1.26 -13.81 -13.85
CA GLN A 18 1.02 -12.66 -14.74
C GLN A 18 0.63 -11.40 -13.94
N ARG A 19 -0.26 -11.54 -12.95
CA ARG A 19 -0.65 -10.42 -12.08
C ARG A 19 0.54 -9.91 -11.25
N GLU A 20 1.37 -10.81 -10.73
CA GLU A 20 2.60 -10.45 -10.01
C GLU A 20 3.57 -9.69 -10.91
N LEU A 21 3.84 -10.20 -12.13
CA LEU A 21 4.71 -9.53 -13.09
C LEU A 21 4.23 -8.12 -13.42
N ASP A 22 2.93 -7.96 -13.71
CA ASP A 22 2.32 -6.66 -13.95
C ASP A 22 2.45 -5.71 -12.75
N PHE A 23 2.32 -6.25 -11.54
CA PHE A 23 2.50 -5.48 -10.31
C PHE A 23 3.95 -5.00 -10.15
N TYR A 24 4.92 -5.89 -10.27
CA TYR A 24 6.34 -5.57 -10.10
C TYR A 24 6.85 -4.61 -11.19
N ASP A 25 6.37 -4.71 -12.42
CA ASP A 25 6.81 -3.84 -13.51
C ASP A 25 6.25 -2.40 -13.39
N LYS A 26 4.96 -2.29 -13.04
CA LYS A 26 4.21 -1.03 -13.10
C LYS A 26 3.93 -0.42 -11.73
N GLN A 27 3.39 -1.20 -10.80
CA GLN A 27 2.86 -0.69 -9.54
C GLN A 27 3.97 -0.45 -8.51
N LEU A 28 5.02 -1.27 -8.51
CA LEU A 28 6.11 -1.13 -7.55
C LEU A 28 6.80 0.24 -7.65
N LYS A 29 7.05 0.72 -8.86
CA LYS A 29 7.66 2.05 -9.10
C LYS A 29 6.79 3.18 -8.56
N VAL A 30 5.47 3.05 -8.64
CA VAL A 30 4.52 4.01 -8.04
C VAL A 30 4.66 4.01 -6.53
N LEU A 31 4.72 2.83 -5.91
CA LEU A 31 4.86 2.69 -4.46
C LEU A 31 6.16 3.29 -3.92
N LEU A 32 7.28 3.03 -4.61
CA LEU A 32 8.60 3.58 -4.29
C LEU A 32 8.67 5.10 -4.54
N GLY A 33 8.01 5.60 -5.58
CA GLY A 33 7.93 7.03 -5.90
C GLY A 33 7.15 7.84 -4.87
N GLY A 34 6.22 7.18 -4.18
CA GLY A 34 5.45 7.77 -3.09
C GLY A 34 4.26 8.62 -3.55
N GLY A 35 3.46 9.04 -2.57
CA GLY A 35 2.33 9.95 -2.75
C GLY A 35 2.18 10.89 -1.55
N THR A 36 1.63 12.08 -1.77
CA THR A 36 1.38 13.06 -0.71
C THR A 36 0.00 12.84 -0.11
N PHE A 37 -0.07 12.73 1.21
CA PHE A 37 -1.28 12.47 1.97
C PHE A 37 -1.37 13.41 3.18
N VAL A 38 -2.59 13.68 3.60
CA VAL A 38 -2.86 14.18 4.94
C VAL A 38 -2.92 12.98 5.87
N VAL A 39 -2.04 12.96 6.86
CA VAL A 39 -1.78 11.81 7.72
C VAL A 39 -2.29 12.11 9.12
N THR A 40 -3.04 11.16 9.68
CA THR A 40 -3.47 11.19 11.09
C THR A 40 -2.93 9.94 11.79
N LEU A 41 -2.19 10.14 12.86
CA LEU A 41 -1.55 9.08 13.66
C LEU A 41 -2.35 8.83 14.95
N GLY A 42 -2.74 7.58 15.17
CA GLY A 42 -3.50 7.15 16.35
C GLY A 42 -4.83 7.87 16.48
N THR A 43 -5.16 8.27 17.71
CA THR A 43 -6.33 9.10 18.03
C THR A 43 -5.98 10.59 18.13
N SER A 44 -4.82 11.01 17.61
CA SER A 44 -4.42 12.41 17.64
C SER A 44 -5.31 13.23 16.72
N GLU A 45 -5.77 14.39 17.18
CA GLU A 45 -6.47 15.37 16.33
C GLU A 45 -5.50 16.12 15.40
N LYS A 46 -4.18 15.92 15.55
CA LYS A 46 -3.18 16.55 14.69
C LYS A 46 -3.05 15.77 13.39
N ASN A 47 -3.36 16.44 12.28
CA ASN A 47 -3.12 15.99 10.93
C ASN A 47 -1.89 16.69 10.35
N GLU A 48 -1.09 15.96 9.58
CA GLU A 48 0.12 16.48 8.95
C GLU A 48 0.17 16.07 7.47
N THR A 49 0.57 16.98 6.59
CA THR A 49 0.81 16.64 5.19
C THR A 49 2.16 15.96 5.06
N MET A 50 2.17 14.68 4.71
CA MET A 50 3.39 13.87 4.58
C MET A 50 3.45 13.17 3.23
N THR A 51 4.66 12.83 2.80
CA THR A 51 4.90 11.94 1.68
C THR A 51 4.97 10.50 2.19
N CYS A 52 4.06 9.64 1.75
CA CYS A 52 4.08 8.22 2.02
C CYS A 52 4.74 7.46 0.87
N ARG A 53 5.76 6.64 1.16
CA ARG A 53 6.44 5.82 0.15
C ARG A 53 6.84 4.47 0.69
N LEU A 54 6.92 3.47 -0.19
CA LEU A 54 7.49 2.18 0.12
C LEU A 54 9.02 2.29 0.15
N SER A 55 9.64 1.65 1.14
CA SER A 55 11.09 1.49 1.22
C SER A 55 11.66 0.65 0.08
N ASN A 56 12.92 0.88 -0.29
CA ASN A 56 13.61 0.15 -1.37
C ASN A 56 13.75 -1.36 -1.12
N ASN A 57 13.71 -1.79 0.14
CA ASN A 57 13.73 -3.20 0.52
C ASN A 57 12.31 -3.78 0.67
N HIS A 58 11.27 -2.98 0.36
CA HIS A 58 9.85 -3.32 0.41
C HIS A 58 9.37 -3.83 1.78
N ARG A 59 10.02 -3.42 2.86
CA ARG A 59 9.69 -3.87 4.23
C ARG A 59 9.02 -2.81 5.09
N TYR A 60 9.22 -1.55 4.75
CA TYR A 60 8.72 -0.40 5.50
C TYR A 60 7.92 0.54 4.60
N LEU A 61 6.91 1.19 5.17
CA LEU A 61 6.32 2.42 4.68
C LEU A 61 6.96 3.59 5.43
N PHE A 62 7.52 4.53 4.68
CA PHE A 62 8.05 5.77 5.20
C PHE A 62 7.01 6.87 5.04
N LEU A 63 6.87 7.67 6.09
CA LEU A 63 6.01 8.84 6.16
C LEU A 63 6.92 10.02 6.50
N ASP A 64 7.19 10.80 5.46
CA ASP A 64 8.15 11.90 5.46
C ASP A 64 7.40 13.24 5.44
N GLY A 65 7.43 13.98 6.55
CA GLY A 65 6.84 15.32 6.69
C GLY A 65 7.78 16.27 7.45
N GLU A 66 7.23 17.02 8.41
CA GLU A 66 8.04 17.66 9.47
C GLU A 66 8.65 16.59 10.39
N SER A 67 7.92 15.51 10.61
CA SER A 67 8.38 14.32 11.33
C SER A 67 8.69 13.17 10.36
N HIS A 68 9.58 12.27 10.77
CA HIS A 68 9.85 11.02 10.05
C HIS A 68 9.23 9.86 10.82
N PHE A 69 8.35 9.11 10.16
CA PHE A 69 7.70 7.94 10.75
C PHE A 69 7.83 6.72 9.86
N GLU A 70 8.04 5.56 10.47
CA GLU A 70 8.29 4.30 9.77
C GLU A 70 7.31 3.23 10.26
N VAL A 71 6.60 2.60 9.32
CA VAL A 71 5.75 1.43 9.62
C VAL A 71 6.35 0.20 8.97
N GLU A 72 6.72 -0.77 9.79
CA GLU A 72 7.13 -2.09 9.31
C GLU A 72 5.91 -2.88 8.81
N LEU A 73 5.94 -3.35 7.57
CA LEU A 73 4.83 -4.06 6.94
C LEU A 73 4.51 -5.40 7.63
N THR A 74 5.49 -6.04 8.26
CA THR A 74 5.29 -7.29 9.03
C THR A 74 4.44 -7.08 10.28
N ARG A 75 4.34 -5.84 10.77
CA ARG A 75 3.57 -5.44 11.95
C ARG A 75 2.18 -4.90 11.62
N VAL A 76 1.87 -4.78 10.33
CA VAL A 76 0.54 -4.39 9.86
C VAL A 76 -0.43 -5.55 10.08
N SER A 77 -1.51 -5.29 10.80
CA SER A 77 -2.58 -6.27 11.04
C SER A 77 -3.70 -6.15 10.02
N SER A 78 -4.04 -4.94 9.60
CA SER A 78 -5.08 -4.70 8.61
C SER A 78 -4.78 -3.48 7.74
N LEU A 79 -5.23 -3.54 6.49
CA LEU A 79 -5.14 -2.45 5.52
C LEU A 79 -6.47 -2.33 4.79
N GLN A 80 -7.07 -1.15 4.85
CA GLN A 80 -8.34 -0.84 4.19
C GLN A 80 -8.18 0.40 3.32
N ILE A 81 -8.59 0.32 2.05
CA ILE A 81 -8.64 1.47 1.16
C ILE A 81 -9.98 2.18 1.36
N LEU A 82 -9.92 3.49 1.57
CA LEU A 82 -11.09 4.36 1.63
C LEU A 82 -11.37 4.86 0.22
N THR A 83 -12.63 4.77 -0.18
CA THR A 83 -13.07 5.22 -1.50
C THR A 83 -14.16 6.27 -1.36
N ASP A 84 -14.12 7.29 -2.22
CA ASP A 84 -15.17 8.30 -2.27
C ASP A 84 -16.38 7.75 -3.08
N PRO A 85 -17.53 7.52 -2.45
CA PRO A 85 -18.72 7.00 -3.13
C PRO A 85 -19.35 8.01 -4.10
N ASN A 86 -18.98 9.29 -4.01
CA ASN A 86 -19.61 10.38 -4.75
C ASN A 86 -18.80 10.80 -6.01
N SER A 87 -17.75 10.06 -6.37
CA SER A 87 -16.94 10.36 -7.56
C SER A 87 -17.65 9.96 -8.87
N PRO A 88 -17.82 10.89 -9.84
CA PRO A 88 -18.41 10.59 -11.13
C PRO A 88 -17.42 9.74 -11.95
N GLY A 89 -17.78 8.49 -12.25
CA GLY A 89 -16.97 7.56 -13.05
C GLY A 89 -16.44 6.33 -12.31
N GLY A 90 -16.79 6.17 -11.02
CA GLY A 90 -16.45 4.99 -10.23
C GLY A 90 -15.79 5.34 -8.90
N SER A 91 -15.68 4.32 -8.03
CA SER A 91 -15.15 4.41 -6.68
C SER A 91 -13.66 4.81 -6.70
N ARG A 92 -13.36 6.11 -6.62
CA ARG A 92 -11.98 6.63 -6.58
C ARG A 92 -11.42 6.45 -5.17
N ALA A 93 -10.22 5.88 -5.06
CA ALA A 93 -9.52 5.82 -3.79
C ALA A 93 -9.24 7.23 -3.26
N SER A 94 -9.79 7.55 -2.09
CA SER A 94 -9.68 8.83 -1.39
C SER A 94 -8.78 8.76 -0.16
N GLY A 95 -8.47 7.54 0.30
CA GLY A 95 -7.56 7.35 1.42
C GLY A 95 -7.23 5.89 1.69
N MET A 96 -6.52 5.66 2.79
CA MET A 96 -6.19 4.37 3.34
C MET A 96 -6.20 4.42 4.86
N LEU A 97 -6.64 3.33 5.47
CA LEU A 97 -6.60 3.09 6.88
C LEU A 97 -5.73 1.86 7.14
N LEU A 98 -4.72 2.02 7.98
CA LEU A 98 -3.77 0.98 8.33
C LEU A 98 -3.84 0.75 9.83
N GLN A 99 -3.98 -0.50 10.26
CA GLN A 99 -3.75 -0.87 11.66
C GLN A 99 -2.42 -1.61 11.75
N TYR A 100 -1.59 -1.19 12.70
CA TYR A 100 -0.26 -1.74 12.90
C TYR A 100 0.10 -1.72 14.38
N LYS A 101 1.08 -2.55 14.78
CA LYS A 101 1.60 -2.59 16.15
C LYS A 101 2.94 -1.84 16.23
N PRO A 102 3.02 -0.67 16.87
CA PRO A 102 4.26 0.10 16.98
C PRO A 102 5.41 -0.69 17.60
N MET A 103 6.65 -0.31 17.29
CA MET A 103 7.82 -0.90 17.96
C MET A 103 7.78 -0.57 19.45
N GLY A 104 7.81 -1.59 20.31
CA GLY A 104 7.72 -1.44 21.77
C GLY A 104 6.30 -1.55 22.34
N SER A 105 5.25 -1.60 21.51
CA SER A 105 3.88 -1.83 21.95
C SER A 105 3.27 -3.07 21.27
N GLN A 106 2.35 -3.74 21.96
CA GLN A 106 1.48 -4.78 21.38
C GLN A 106 0.09 -4.27 21.04
N ASP A 107 -0.25 -3.07 21.52
CA ASP A 107 -1.52 -2.45 21.27
C ASP A 107 -1.57 -1.92 19.83
N PRO A 108 -2.62 -2.26 19.07
CA PRO A 108 -2.75 -1.81 17.70
C PRO A 108 -3.04 -0.30 17.66
N GLU A 109 -2.29 0.41 16.84
CA GLU A 109 -2.54 1.79 16.49
C GLU A 109 -3.08 1.91 15.07
N GLN A 110 -3.76 3.02 14.82
CA GLN A 110 -4.37 3.33 13.54
C GLN A 110 -3.59 4.45 12.86
N LEU A 111 -3.27 4.26 11.59
CA LEU A 111 -2.71 5.27 10.71
C LEU A 111 -3.73 5.54 9.60
N ARG A 112 -4.17 6.77 9.49
CA ARG A 112 -5.09 7.22 8.43
C ARG A 112 -4.34 8.11 7.45
N LEU A 113 -4.49 7.80 6.17
CA LEU A 113 -3.91 8.52 5.04
C LEU A 113 -5.06 9.00 4.16
N GLU A 114 -5.17 10.30 3.93
CA GLU A 114 -6.21 10.89 3.09
C GLU A 114 -5.54 11.64 1.94
N THR A 115 -6.08 11.50 0.73
CA THR A 115 -5.56 12.24 -0.40
C THR A 115 -5.85 13.72 -0.18
N ALA A 116 -4.82 14.57 -0.23
CA ALA A 116 -5.04 16.00 -0.38
C ALA A 116 -5.75 16.28 -1.71
N GLN A 117 -6.54 17.37 -1.76
CA GLN A 117 -7.31 17.71 -2.96
C GLN A 117 -6.38 17.79 -4.20
N ASP A 118 -6.81 17.12 -5.28
CA ASP A 118 -6.18 17.12 -6.60
C ASP A 118 -4.84 16.36 -6.79
N HIS A 119 -4.43 15.51 -5.84
CA HIS A 119 -3.21 14.70 -6.01
C HIS A 119 -3.46 13.40 -6.79
N LYS A 120 -3.37 13.45 -8.13
CA LYS A 120 -3.45 12.25 -9.01
C LYS A 120 -2.45 11.15 -8.62
N GLY A 121 -1.23 11.53 -8.19
CA GLY A 121 -0.21 10.58 -7.74
C GLY A 121 -0.63 9.81 -6.49
N ALA A 122 -1.30 10.47 -5.53
CA ALA A 122 -1.77 9.83 -4.30
C ALA A 122 -2.84 8.77 -4.59
N ALA A 123 -3.78 9.05 -5.49
CA ALA A 123 -4.80 8.07 -5.90
C ALA A 123 -4.19 6.85 -6.64
N GLN A 124 -3.17 7.08 -7.48
CA GLN A 124 -2.44 5.99 -8.14
C GLN A 124 -1.66 5.15 -7.12
N TRP A 125 -1.05 5.78 -6.12
CA TRP A 125 -0.35 5.11 -5.03
C TRP A 125 -1.30 4.25 -4.18
N LEU A 126 -2.48 4.76 -3.83
CA LEU A 126 -3.51 3.98 -3.13
C LEU A 126 -3.97 2.77 -3.94
N THR A 127 -4.15 2.95 -5.26
CA THR A 127 -4.52 1.85 -6.17
C THR A 127 -3.41 0.80 -6.23
N ALA A 128 -2.14 1.22 -6.27
CA ALA A 128 -1.01 0.32 -6.22
C ALA A 128 -0.95 -0.44 -4.90
N MET A 129 -1.18 0.22 -3.76
CA MET A 129 -1.22 -0.44 -2.45
C MET A 129 -2.37 -1.44 -2.34
N HIS A 130 -3.54 -1.12 -2.89
CA HIS A 130 -4.66 -2.05 -2.93
C HIS A 130 -4.30 -3.34 -3.65
N LYS A 131 -3.64 -3.23 -4.81
CA LYS A 131 -3.17 -4.38 -5.59
C LYS A 131 -2.10 -5.17 -4.82
N ALA A 132 -1.19 -4.48 -4.14
CA ALA A 132 -0.16 -5.11 -3.31
C ALA A 132 -0.80 -5.94 -2.18
N ALA A 133 -1.72 -5.34 -1.43
CA ALA A 133 -2.43 -6.01 -0.35
C ALA A 133 -3.21 -7.24 -0.87
N LYS A 134 -3.90 -7.10 -2.00
CA LYS A 134 -4.63 -8.20 -2.63
C LYS A 134 -3.70 -9.37 -2.99
N LEU A 135 -2.55 -9.11 -3.60
CA LEU A 135 -1.55 -10.16 -3.90
C LEU A 135 -1.01 -10.84 -2.62
N LEU A 136 -0.80 -10.08 -1.54
CA LEU A 136 -0.33 -10.63 -0.26
C LEU A 136 -1.39 -11.51 0.44
N TYR A 137 -2.68 -11.22 0.26
CA TYR A 137 -3.76 -12.05 0.80
C TYR A 137 -4.07 -13.25 -0.09
N GLU A 138 -4.13 -13.07 -1.42
CA GLU A 138 -4.37 -14.17 -2.38
C GLU A 138 -3.24 -15.23 -2.35
N SER A 139 -2.02 -14.87 -1.95
CA SER A 139 -0.91 -15.82 -1.77
C SER A 139 -0.92 -16.55 -0.42
N ARG A 140 -1.75 -16.12 0.54
CA ARG A 140 -1.84 -16.70 1.89
C ARG A 140 -2.96 -17.72 2.07
N ASP A 141 -3.94 -17.78 1.17
CA ASP A 141 -4.97 -18.81 1.13
C ASP A 141 -4.49 -19.96 0.21
N PRO A 142 -4.01 -21.11 0.76
CA PRO A 142 -3.63 -22.29 0.00
C PRO A 142 -4.83 -23.12 -0.51
#